data_AF-A0AAI9UUV5-F1
#
_entry.id   AF-A0AAI9UUV5-F1
#
_cell.length_a   1.000
_cell.length_b   1.000
_cell.length_c   1.000
_cell.angle_alpha   90.00
_cell.angle_beta   90.00
_cell.angle_gamma   90.00
#
_symmetry.space_group_name_H-M   'P 1'
#
loop_
_entity.id
_entity.type
_entity.pdbx_description
1 polymer ?
#
loop_
_entity_poly.entity_id
_entity_poly.type
_entity_poly.pdbx_seq_one_letter_code
_entity_poly.pdbx_strand_id
1 'polypeptide(L)'
;MPDFIPKPFGYGKYQNAATPTYFYMSRFVDFDTTTAQDPSEFCQRLAEMHQKSLTLSDKFGFSVTTCDGDRPHVVEWESDWAVFYRKLFLHTLSLDIKKNGTWSKYERAAHQVAEYVIPRLLEKLT
;
A
#
# COMPACT_ATOMS: atom_id res chain seq x y z
N MET A 1 1.91 -1.32 17.14
CA MET A 1 0.81 -1.86 17.98
C MET A 1 0.49 -3.28 17.55
N PRO A 2 0.82 -4.31 18.34
CA PRO A 2 0.62 -5.71 17.96
C PRO A 2 -0.86 -6.12 17.82
N ASP A 3 -1.80 -5.40 18.46
CA ASP A 3 -3.22 -5.77 18.51
C ASP A 3 -4.13 -4.93 17.59
N PHE A 4 -3.55 -4.16 16.66
CA PHE A 4 -4.32 -3.37 15.69
C PHE A 4 -4.71 -4.16 14.44
N ILE A 5 -4.15 -5.36 14.26
CA ILE A 5 -4.46 -6.26 13.15
C ILE A 5 -4.83 -7.65 13.68
N PRO A 6 -5.56 -8.47 12.90
CA PRO A 6 -5.73 -9.89 13.21
C PRO A 6 -4.37 -10.58 13.33
N LYS A 7 -4.16 -11.37 14.39
CA LYS A 7 -2.88 -12.05 14.62
C LYS A 7 -2.59 -13.01 13.46
N PRO A 8 -1.46 -12.89 12.75
CA PRO A 8 -1.06 -13.89 11.76
C PRO A 8 -0.68 -15.19 12.47
N PHE A 9 -1.07 -16.33 11.88
CA PHE A 9 -0.69 -17.66 12.34
C PHE A 9 0.33 -18.34 11.42
N GLY A 10 0.26 -18.06 10.12
CA GLY A 10 1.22 -18.60 9.16
C GLY A 10 0.83 -18.32 7.71
N TYR A 11 1.74 -18.64 6.81
CA TYR A 11 1.54 -18.60 5.37
C TYR A 11 2.40 -19.69 4.73
N GLY A 12 2.09 -20.05 3.48
CA GLY A 12 2.88 -21.07 2.79
C GLY A 12 2.37 -21.41 1.41
N LYS A 13 3.08 -22.33 0.77
CA LYS A 13 2.73 -22.92 -0.52
C LYS A 13 2.09 -24.29 -0.30
N TYR A 14 1.04 -24.59 -1.05
CA TYR A 14 0.44 -25.93 -1.05
C TYR A 14 1.45 -26.93 -1.61
N GLN A 15 1.57 -28.10 -0.97
CA GLN A 15 2.46 -29.16 -1.42
C GLN A 15 1.96 -29.83 -2.70
N ASN A 16 0.65 -30.11 -2.76
CA ASN A 16 0.02 -30.86 -3.83
C ASN A 16 -1.11 -30.04 -4.47
N ALA A 17 -0.73 -29.06 -5.29
CA ALA A 17 -1.68 -28.27 -6.07
C ALA A 17 -1.30 -28.33 -7.56
N ALA A 18 -2.30 -28.48 -8.43
CA ALA A 18 -2.10 -28.53 -9.88
C ALA A 18 -1.55 -27.19 -10.44
N THR A 19 -1.82 -26.09 -9.75
CA THR A 19 -1.30 -24.75 -10.05
C THR A 19 -0.62 -24.16 -8.80
N PRO A 20 0.35 -23.24 -8.96
CA PRO A 20 0.97 -22.56 -7.82
C PRO A 20 -0.08 -21.91 -6.91
N THR A 21 -0.27 -22.50 -5.73
CA THR A 21 -1.32 -22.11 -4.78
C THR A 21 -0.66 -21.84 -3.43
N TYR A 22 -1.08 -20.74 -2.79
CA TYR A 22 -0.53 -20.26 -1.53
C TYR A 22 -1.66 -20.03 -0.52
N PHE A 23 -1.35 -20.03 0.76
CA PHE A 23 -2.28 -19.69 1.84
C PHE A 23 -1.68 -18.65 2.79
N TYR A 24 -2.57 -17.93 3.46
CA TYR A 24 -2.30 -17.13 4.64
C TYR A 24 -3.38 -17.45 5.68
N MET A 25 -2.98 -17.60 6.94
CA MET A 25 -3.85 -17.90 8.06
C MET A 25 -3.68 -16.81 9.13
N SER A 26 -4.80 -16.32 9.64
CA SER A 26 -4.83 -15.37 10.76
C SER A 26 -6.01 -15.62 11.67
N ARG A 27 -6.02 -14.94 12.82
CA ARG A 27 -7.16 -14.90 13.74
C ARG A 27 -8.43 -14.54 12.97
N PHE A 28 -9.49 -15.32 13.17
CA PHE A 28 -10.83 -14.96 12.71
C PHE A 28 -11.32 -13.76 13.51
N VAL A 29 -11.95 -12.80 12.83
CA VAL A 29 -12.60 -11.65 13.45
C VAL A 29 -14.08 -11.74 13.09
N ASP A 30 -14.90 -11.96 14.10
CA ASP A 30 -16.34 -11.99 13.95
C ASP A 30 -16.85 -10.55 13.92
N PHE A 31 -17.13 -10.04 12.73
CA PHE A 31 -17.55 -8.65 12.53
C PHE A 31 -19.07 -8.52 12.64
N ASP A 32 -19.53 -7.58 13.45
CA ASP A 32 -20.92 -7.11 13.39
C ASP A 32 -21.09 -6.22 12.15
N THR A 33 -21.83 -6.72 11.16
CA THR A 33 -22.17 -5.98 9.93
C THR A 33 -23.54 -5.33 9.98
N THR A 34 -24.24 -5.44 11.10
CA THR A 34 -25.63 -4.96 11.27
C THR A 34 -25.69 -3.63 11.99
N THR A 35 -24.71 -3.34 12.86
CA THR A 35 -24.64 -2.10 13.62
C THR A 35 -23.57 -1.17 13.04
N ALA A 36 -23.94 0.10 12.82
CA ALA A 36 -22.97 1.14 12.52
C ALA A 36 -22.05 1.38 13.73
N GLN A 37 -20.75 1.28 13.53
CA GLN A 37 -19.74 1.54 14.56
C GLN A 37 -19.34 3.01 14.55
N ASP A 38 -19.04 3.58 15.72
CA ASP A 38 -18.45 4.92 15.82
C ASP A 38 -16.99 4.88 15.31
N PRO A 39 -16.62 5.67 14.29
CA PRO A 39 -15.26 5.69 13.78
C PRO A 39 -14.23 6.31 14.74
N SER A 40 -14.66 6.98 15.81
CA SER A 40 -13.77 7.72 16.72
C SER A 40 -12.66 6.85 17.31
N GLU A 41 -12.98 5.65 17.81
CA GLU A 41 -12.01 4.70 18.35
C GLU A 41 -11.02 4.24 17.27
N PHE A 42 -11.51 3.89 16.08
CA PHE A 42 -10.66 3.49 14.96
C PHE A 42 -9.68 4.60 14.59
N CYS A 43 -10.17 5.83 14.45
CA CYS A 43 -9.35 7.00 14.11
C CYS A 43 -8.29 7.27 15.17
N GLN A 44 -8.64 7.17 16.47
CA GLN A 44 -7.70 7.32 17.57
C GLN A 44 -6.58 6.28 17.49
N ARG A 45 -6.95 4.99 17.33
CA ARG A 45 -5.97 3.90 17.24
C ARG A 45 -5.12 4.00 15.97
N LEU A 46 -5.68 4.43 14.84
CA LEU A 46 -4.92 4.66 13.62
C LEU A 46 -3.89 5.78 13.80
N ALA A 47 -4.28 6.90 14.42
CA ALA A 47 -3.36 8.00 14.72
C ALA A 47 -2.23 7.56 15.66
N GLU A 48 -2.57 6.81 16.73
CA GLU A 48 -1.57 6.24 17.63
C GLU A 48 -0.62 5.27 16.90
N MET A 49 -1.12 4.49 15.93
CA MET A 49 -0.29 3.58 15.15
C MET A 49 0.75 4.35 14.35
N HIS A 50 0.34 5.41 13.65
CA HIS A 50 1.26 6.26 12.89
C HIS A 50 2.28 6.95 13.80
N GLN A 51 1.86 7.48 14.95
CA GLN A 51 2.75 8.17 15.89
C GLN A 51 3.77 7.24 16.56
N LYS A 52 3.35 6.02 16.94
CA LYS A 52 4.19 5.03 17.63
C LYS A 52 4.96 4.13 16.65
N SER A 53 4.81 4.33 15.34
CA SER A 53 5.49 3.51 14.35
C SER A 53 7.00 3.67 14.52
N LEU A 54 7.69 2.56 14.77
CA LEU A 54 9.15 2.56 14.83
C LEU A 54 9.66 2.61 13.39
N THR A 55 10.41 3.66 13.06
CA THR A 55 11.09 3.79 11.77
C THR A 55 12.17 2.71 11.66
N LEU A 56 11.97 1.75 10.74
CA LEU A 56 13.00 0.78 10.37
C LEU A 56 14.12 1.40 9.53
N SER A 57 13.85 2.59 8.97
CA SER A 57 14.77 3.43 8.20
C SER A 57 14.32 4.89 8.34
N ASP A 58 15.24 5.81 8.09
CA ASP A 58 15.03 7.24 7.86
C ASP A 58 14.45 7.55 6.46
N LYS A 59 14.17 6.52 5.64
CA LYS A 59 13.68 6.63 4.27
C LYS A 59 12.27 6.04 4.13
N PHE A 60 11.58 6.46 3.07
CA PHE A 60 10.30 5.90 2.64
C PHE A 60 10.53 4.62 1.84
N GLY A 61 9.79 3.57 2.17
CA GLY A 61 9.92 2.27 1.51
C GLY A 61 9.53 1.12 2.43
N PHE A 62 9.82 -0.11 1.99
CA PHE A 62 9.63 -1.31 2.78
C PHE A 62 10.68 -2.37 2.42
N SER A 63 11.01 -3.24 3.36
CA SER A 63 12.05 -4.26 3.18
C SER A 63 11.65 -5.41 2.25
N VAL A 64 10.35 -5.57 2.01
CA VAL A 64 9.77 -6.59 1.12
C VAL A 64 8.76 -5.93 0.19
N THR A 65 8.69 -6.40 -1.05
CA THR A 65 7.67 -5.95 -2.00
C THR A 65 6.28 -6.23 -1.43
N THR A 66 5.50 -5.18 -1.23
CA THR A 66 4.07 -5.27 -0.90
C THR A 66 3.25 -5.18 -2.18
N CYS A 67 1.96 -5.52 -2.10
CA CYS A 67 1.07 -5.50 -3.26
C CYS A 67 -0.29 -4.89 -2.90
N ASP A 68 -0.87 -4.16 -3.86
CA ASP A 68 -2.28 -3.79 -3.91
C ASP A 68 -3.02 -4.80 -4.80
N GLY A 69 -3.55 -5.85 -4.18
CA GLY A 69 -4.14 -6.97 -4.92
C GLY A 69 -3.09 -7.69 -5.78
N ASP A 70 -3.28 -7.70 -7.11
CA ASP A 70 -2.36 -8.30 -8.07
C ASP A 70 -1.20 -7.36 -8.48
N ARG A 71 -1.16 -6.13 -7.95
CA ARG A 71 -0.23 -5.08 -8.37
C ARG A 71 0.92 -4.95 -7.36
N PRO A 72 2.17 -5.30 -7.72
CA PRO A 72 3.31 -5.07 -6.83
C PRO A 72 3.60 -3.57 -6.69
N HIS A 73 4.02 -3.15 -5.50
CA HIS A 73 4.49 -1.79 -5.25
C HIS A 73 5.99 -1.64 -5.55
N VAL A 74 6.37 -0.42 -5.92
CA VAL A 74 7.76 0.06 -5.86
C VAL A 74 8.02 0.50 -4.42
N VAL A 75 8.90 -0.21 -3.73
CA VAL A 75 9.14 -0.06 -2.28
C VAL A 75 10.60 0.22 -1.93
N GLU A 76 11.43 0.41 -2.95
CA GLU A 76 12.84 0.75 -2.80
C GLU A 76 12.99 2.02 -1.96
N TRP A 77 13.93 1.97 -1.02
CA TRP A 77 14.17 3.05 -0.07
C TRP A 77 14.53 4.36 -0.76
N GLU A 78 13.79 5.42 -0.44
CA GLU A 78 13.95 6.76 -0.99
C GLU A 78 13.87 7.80 0.14
N SER A 79 14.77 8.78 0.15
CA SER A 79 14.82 9.80 1.21
C SER A 79 13.78 10.91 1.04
N ASP A 80 13.30 11.11 -0.18
CA ASP A 80 12.33 12.16 -0.51
C ASP A 80 10.94 11.55 -0.76
N TRP A 81 9.96 11.96 0.04
CA TRP A 81 8.57 11.49 -0.06
C TRP A 81 7.94 11.78 -1.41
N ALA A 82 8.16 12.97 -1.98
CA ALA A 82 7.59 13.35 -3.27
C ALA A 82 8.18 12.48 -4.38
N VAL A 83 9.49 12.19 -4.33
CA VAL A 83 10.15 11.27 -5.26
C VAL A 83 9.62 9.85 -5.11
N PHE A 84 9.51 9.34 -3.87
CA PHE A 84 8.99 8.00 -3.60
C PHE A 84 7.56 7.84 -4.14
N TYR A 85 6.67 8.76 -3.75
CA TYR A 85 5.27 8.72 -4.13
C TYR A 85 5.08 8.86 -5.65
N ARG A 86 5.89 9.71 -6.31
CA ARG A 86 5.88 9.84 -7.77
C ARG A 86 6.29 8.54 -8.46
N LYS A 87 7.33 7.85 -7.98
CA LYS A 87 7.76 6.53 -8.51
C LYS A 87 6.63 5.50 -8.36
N LEU A 88 6.03 5.42 -7.18
CA LEU A 88 4.90 4.54 -6.90
C LEU A 88 3.71 4.83 -7.83
N PHE A 89 3.33 6.10 -7.98
CA PHE A 89 2.23 6.53 -8.82
C PHE A 89 2.43 6.18 -10.30
N LEU A 90 3.62 6.49 -10.85
CA LEU A 90 3.95 6.17 -12.25
C LEU A 90 4.05 4.66 -12.48
N HIS A 91 4.50 3.88 -11.50
CA HIS A 91 4.48 2.43 -11.59
C HIS A 91 3.04 1.90 -11.71
N THR A 92 2.12 2.39 -10.88
CA THR A 92 0.71 2.02 -10.96
C THR A 92 0.10 2.35 -12.32
N LEU A 93 0.43 3.51 -12.89
CA LEU A 93 0.05 3.85 -14.27
C LEU A 93 0.61 2.84 -15.28
N SER A 94 1.88 2.46 -15.16
CA SER A 94 2.51 1.51 -16.08
C SER A 94 1.86 0.12 -16.03
N LEU A 95 1.46 -0.34 -14.84
CA LEU A 95 0.75 -1.61 -14.66
C LEU A 95 -0.64 -1.54 -15.30
N ASP A 96 -1.33 -0.41 -15.18
CA ASP A 96 -2.63 -0.21 -15.79
C ASP A 96 -2.56 -0.22 -17.32
N ILE A 97 -1.61 0.51 -17.91
CA ILE A 97 -1.36 0.51 -19.36
C ILE A 97 -1.02 -0.90 -19.86
N LYS A 98 -0.18 -1.64 -19.12
CA LYS A 98 0.18 -3.01 -19.47
C LYS A 98 -1.05 -3.94 -19.50
N LYS A 99 -2.01 -3.74 -18.59
CA LYS A 99 -3.21 -4.59 -18.47
C LYS A 99 -4.29 -4.20 -19.46
N ASN A 100 -4.50 -2.90 -19.68
CA ASN A 100 -5.66 -2.34 -20.37
C ASN A 100 -5.33 -1.76 -21.76
N GLY A 101 -4.05 -1.61 -22.10
CA GLY A 101 -3.60 -0.93 -23.31
C GLY A 101 -3.40 0.58 -23.11
N THR A 102 -2.97 1.26 -24.18
CA THR A 102 -2.65 2.70 -24.12
C THR A 102 -3.91 3.56 -24.22
N TRP A 103 -3.89 4.68 -23.50
CA TRP A 103 -4.89 5.72 -23.59
C TRP A 103 -4.26 7.10 -23.40
N SER A 104 -3.92 7.73 -24.53
CA SER A 104 -3.13 8.97 -24.56
C SER A 104 -3.67 10.13 -23.70
N LYS A 105 -4.99 10.29 -23.55
CA LYS A 105 -5.56 11.34 -22.70
C LYS A 105 -5.34 11.05 -21.21
N TYR A 106 -5.54 9.80 -20.80
CA TYR A 106 -5.33 9.35 -19.43
C TYR A 106 -3.85 9.42 -19.04
N GLU A 107 -2.97 8.92 -19.92
CA GLU A 107 -1.53 8.96 -19.73
C GLU A 107 -1.03 10.40 -19.56
N ARG A 108 -1.42 11.32 -20.45
CA ARG A 108 -1.04 12.74 -20.33
C ARG A 108 -1.50 13.34 -18.99
N ALA A 109 -2.74 13.07 -18.57
CA ALA A 109 -3.25 13.58 -17.30
C ALA A 109 -2.47 13.03 -16.11
N ALA A 110 -2.15 11.72 -16.11
CA ALA A 110 -1.36 11.10 -15.06
C ALA A 110 0.08 11.66 -15.02
N HIS A 111 0.71 11.88 -16.17
CA HIS A 111 2.02 12.53 -16.24
C HIS A 111 1.98 13.97 -15.71
N GLN A 112 0.93 14.74 -16.02
CA GLN A 112 0.76 16.08 -15.44
C GLN A 112 0.62 16.05 -13.91
N VAL A 113 -0.10 15.06 -13.36
CA VAL A 113 -0.17 14.85 -11.90
C VAL A 113 1.21 14.54 -11.34
N ALA A 114 1.94 13.62 -11.98
CA ALA A 114 3.25 13.20 -11.53
C ALA A 114 4.30 14.32 -11.58
N GLU A 115 4.26 15.17 -12.60
CA GLU A 115 5.28 16.21 -12.85
C GLU A 115 4.99 17.54 -12.15
N TYR A 116 3.72 17.88 -11.94
CA TYR A 116 3.36 19.22 -11.44
C TYR A 116 2.59 19.18 -10.13
N VAL A 117 1.67 18.23 -9.96
CA VAL A 117 0.80 18.17 -8.77
C VAL A 117 1.55 17.57 -7.60
N ILE A 118 2.21 16.42 -7.80
CA ILE A 118 2.96 15.73 -6.74
C ILE A 118 4.06 16.63 -6.16
N PRO A 119 4.97 17.23 -6.95
CA PRO A 119 5.97 18.16 -6.43
C PRO A 119 5.37 19.28 -5.61
N ARG A 120 4.37 19.98 -6.18
CA ARG A 120 3.75 21.15 -5.55
C ARG A 120 3.10 20.86 -4.20
N LEU A 121 2.55 19.67 -4.02
CA LEU A 121 1.85 19.28 -2.79
C LEU A 121 2.78 18.61 -1.77
N LEU A 122 3.74 17.81 -2.23
CA LEU A 122 4.50 16.91 -1.35
C LEU A 122 5.93 17.38 -1.05
N GLU A 123 6.60 18.13 -1.93
CA GLU A 123 7.99 18.59 -1.66
C GLU A 123 8.07 19.53 -0.45
N LYS A 124 6.96 20.18 -0.08
CA LYS A 124 6.87 21.03 1.11
C LYS A 124 6.66 20.25 2.40
N LEU A 125 6.44 18.93 2.32
CA LEU A 125 6.21 18.04 3.45
C LEU A 125 7.48 17.23 3.82
N THR A 126 8.51 17.31 2.99
CA THR A 126 9.84 16.68 3.14
C THR A 126 10.84 17.61 3.79
#